data_AF-G0EGG3-F1
#
_entry.id   AF-G0EGG3-F1
#
_cell.length_a   1.000
_cell.length_b   1.000
_cell.length_c   1.000
_cell.angle_alpha   90.00
_cell.angle_beta   90.00
_cell.angle_gamma   90.00
#
_symmetry.space_group_name_H-M   'P 1'
#
loop_
_entity.id
_entity.type
_entity.pdbx_description
1 polymer ?
#
loop_
_entity_poly.entity_id
_entity_poly.type
_entity_poly.pdbx_seq_one_letter_code
_entity_poly.pdbx_strand_id
1 'polypeptide(L)'
;MDKSGVTRLSRREFLKAVGAGVVAASIGSVASSFAAGEGTRGAGNERSGENVYYVEFEIDAERDRERYEYYKSLGLLIERDGKICVANPLLPDRCMTYVKPYEEDRFELLPPGADEDFYAKCVRCGLCYYACLYEGYYAIRLVGVEGGLERVGTPIVPDVMHYPCTLCMKCTIVCPTGALREVKPKEVRMGVAMIDPDLCWAWNSGECYSCAKACPFGTEVFEFTFNEWGVHTRVRPEKCTGCGQCVSACPVNGSAIHVLPREEYERRAKNFKNTGMSYEEYLELILRTERENPEKATFRAMIVNSDYIINIRGIVSEKVVETLETENEES
;
A
#
# COMPACT_ATOMS: atom_id res chain seq x y z
N MET A 1 -11.71 -31.90 16.76
CA MET A 1 -10.44 -31.93 17.52
C MET A 1 -9.57 -30.82 16.99
N ASP A 2 -9.62 -29.67 17.65
CA ASP A 2 -8.84 -28.48 17.30
C ASP A 2 -7.43 -28.64 17.89
N LYS A 3 -6.43 -28.68 17.02
CA LYS A 3 -5.00 -28.70 17.37
C LYS A 3 -4.38 -27.37 16.97
N SER A 4 -4.77 -26.31 17.65
CA SER A 4 -3.97 -25.10 17.76
C SER A 4 -4.01 -24.65 19.22
N GLY A 5 -2.95 -24.95 19.96
CA GLY A 5 -2.83 -24.66 21.39
C GLY A 5 -2.60 -23.17 21.66
N VAL A 6 -3.54 -22.31 21.28
CA VAL A 6 -3.57 -20.90 21.66
C VAL A 6 -4.62 -20.73 22.75
N THR A 7 -4.19 -20.83 24.00
CA THR A 7 -5.01 -20.54 25.17
C THR A 7 -5.47 -19.07 25.11
N ARG A 8 -6.77 -18.85 24.90
CA ARG A 8 -7.37 -17.50 24.94
C ARG A 8 -7.26 -16.93 26.35
N LEU A 9 -6.32 -16.01 26.56
CA LEU A 9 -6.25 -15.23 27.80
C LEU A 9 -7.54 -14.41 27.96
N SER A 10 -8.16 -14.53 29.12
CA SER A 10 -9.30 -13.70 29.53
C SER A 10 -8.88 -12.24 29.75
N ARG A 11 -9.84 -11.30 29.67
CA ARG A 11 -9.61 -9.87 29.94
C ARG A 11 -8.88 -9.62 31.27
N ARG A 12 -9.14 -10.45 32.29
CA ARG A 12 -8.50 -10.38 33.60
C ARG A 12 -7.05 -10.86 33.58
N GLU A 13 -6.73 -11.86 32.76
CA GLU A 13 -5.36 -12.37 32.61
C GLU A 13 -4.49 -11.43 31.77
N PHE A 14 -5.04 -10.84 30.71
CA PHE A 14 -4.36 -9.78 29.94
C PHE A 14 -4.06 -8.57 30.82
N LEU A 15 -5.03 -8.08 31.59
CA LEU A 15 -4.82 -6.95 32.51
C LEU A 15 -3.80 -7.26 33.63
N LYS A 16 -3.67 -8.52 34.07
CA LYS A 16 -2.61 -8.94 35.00
C LYS A 16 -1.24 -8.99 34.34
N ALA A 17 -1.15 -9.49 33.11
CA ALA A 17 0.10 -9.56 32.36
C ALA A 17 0.64 -8.16 32.03
N VAL A 18 -0.23 -7.23 31.64
CA VAL A 18 0.14 -5.83 31.38
C VAL A 18 0.34 -5.07 32.70
N GLY A 19 -0.52 -5.27 33.70
CA GLY A 19 -0.48 -4.54 34.98
C GLY A 19 0.74 -4.82 35.86
N ALA A 20 1.36 -6.00 35.75
CA ALA A 20 2.59 -6.32 36.48
C ALA A 20 3.84 -5.60 35.90
N GLY A 21 3.81 -5.20 34.62
CA GLY A 21 4.92 -4.50 33.97
C GLY A 21 4.92 -2.98 34.17
N VAL A 22 3.79 -2.40 34.60
CA VAL A 22 3.58 -0.93 34.66
C VAL A 22 4.30 -0.27 35.85
N VAL A 23 4.70 -1.03 36.88
CA VAL A 23 5.28 -0.43 38.11
C VAL A 23 6.82 -0.43 38.13
N ALA A 24 7.50 -1.14 37.23
CA ALA A 24 8.96 -1.35 37.36
C ALA A 24 9.85 -0.82 36.22
N ALA A 25 9.30 -0.27 35.13
CA ALA A 25 10.11 0.13 33.97
C ALA A 25 10.00 1.62 33.58
N SER A 26 9.47 2.46 34.46
CA SER A 26 9.62 3.92 34.35
C SER A 26 10.85 4.35 35.15
N ILE A 27 11.81 4.95 34.42
CA ILE A 27 13.11 5.50 34.86
C ILE A 27 14.29 4.52 34.71
N GLY A 28 14.90 4.51 33.52
CA GLY A 28 16.30 4.10 33.36
C GLY A 28 16.56 2.97 32.37
N SER A 29 16.55 3.27 31.07
CA SER A 29 17.41 2.66 30.03
C SER A 29 16.89 2.99 28.61
N VAL A 30 16.88 4.28 28.26
CA VAL A 30 16.83 4.69 26.84
C VAL A 30 17.97 5.67 26.57
N ALA A 31 19.19 5.21 26.82
CA ALA A 31 20.39 5.83 26.33
C ALA A 31 21.26 4.72 25.76
N SER A 32 21.83 4.97 24.58
CA SER A 32 22.71 4.09 23.79
C SER A 32 22.05 2.94 23.00
N SER A 33 21.51 3.27 21.83
CA SER A 33 21.69 2.52 20.55
C SER A 33 20.94 3.22 19.41
N PHE A 34 21.34 4.43 19.04
CA PHE A 34 21.01 5.02 17.74
C PHE A 34 22.14 5.99 17.37
N ALA A 35 23.19 5.45 16.76
CA ALA A 35 24.16 6.19 15.99
C ALA A 35 24.40 5.39 14.70
N ALA A 36 24.47 6.11 13.58
CA ALA A 36 24.61 5.68 12.19
C ALA A 36 23.29 5.31 11.47
N GLY A 37 22.86 6.24 10.61
CA GLY A 37 21.73 6.11 9.70
C GLY A 37 21.07 7.46 9.41
N GLU A 38 21.84 8.45 8.97
CA GLU A 38 21.28 9.70 8.42
C GLU A 38 20.58 9.36 7.10
N GLY A 39 19.26 9.19 7.18
CA GLY A 39 18.34 9.20 6.05
C GLY A 39 17.18 10.09 6.42
N THR A 40 17.10 11.25 5.78
CA THR A 40 16.09 12.29 5.99
C THR A 40 14.67 11.70 5.98
N ARG A 41 14.04 11.67 7.16
CA ARG A 41 12.67 11.18 7.36
C ARG A 41 11.67 12.20 6.84
N GLY A 42 10.80 11.76 5.94
CA GLY A 42 9.67 12.52 5.42
C GLY A 42 8.75 12.97 6.55
N ALA A 43 8.67 14.29 6.72
CA ALA A 43 7.68 14.95 7.54
C ALA A 43 6.29 14.66 6.95
N GLY A 44 5.36 14.20 7.80
CA GLY A 44 3.94 14.21 7.51
C GLY A 44 3.54 15.65 7.18
N ASN A 45 3.18 15.87 5.92
CA ASN A 45 2.99 17.20 5.38
C ASN A 45 1.52 17.35 5.03
N GLU A 46 0.79 18.11 5.85
CA GLU A 46 -0.39 18.82 5.38
C GLU A 46 0.06 19.76 4.24
N ARG A 47 -0.10 19.32 2.99
CA ARG A 47 0.04 20.20 1.81
C ARG A 47 -1.10 19.99 0.82
N SER A 48 -1.96 21.00 0.80
CA SER A 48 -2.49 21.65 -0.41
C SER A 48 -2.73 20.76 -1.65
N GLY A 49 -3.98 20.40 -1.88
CA GLY A 49 -4.74 20.75 -3.10
C GLY A 49 -4.26 20.38 -4.52
N GLU A 50 -3.05 19.90 -4.77
CA GLU A 50 -2.52 19.70 -6.14
C GLU A 50 -2.03 18.27 -6.34
N ASN A 51 -2.85 17.41 -6.96
CA ASN A 51 -2.48 16.15 -7.65
C ASN A 51 -1.18 15.42 -7.19
N VAL A 52 -1.07 15.05 -5.90
CA VAL A 52 0.18 14.49 -5.33
C VAL A 52 0.30 12.96 -5.49
N TYR A 53 -0.70 12.28 -6.05
CA TYR A 53 -0.85 10.81 -5.90
C TYR A 53 -0.29 9.97 -7.06
N TYR A 54 -0.30 10.55 -8.25
CA TYR A 54 0.17 9.90 -9.46
C TYR A 54 1.39 10.65 -9.97
N VAL A 55 2.40 9.92 -10.42
CA VAL A 55 3.58 10.50 -11.05
C VAL A 55 3.47 10.24 -12.54
N GLU A 56 3.47 11.33 -13.32
CA GLU A 56 3.67 11.24 -14.75
C GLU A 56 5.07 10.69 -15.01
N PHE A 57 5.18 9.76 -15.94
CA PHE A 57 6.45 9.19 -16.32
C PHE A 57 7.21 10.16 -17.23
N GLU A 58 7.76 11.18 -16.57
CA GLU A 58 8.62 12.22 -17.15
C GLU A 58 10.02 11.65 -17.42
N ILE A 59 10.58 12.00 -18.57
CA ILE A 59 11.93 11.62 -18.95
C ILE A 59 12.75 12.89 -19.15
N ASP A 60 13.80 13.02 -18.37
CA ASP A 60 14.83 14.02 -18.59
C ASP A 60 15.79 13.51 -19.68
N ALA A 61 15.81 14.16 -20.84
CA ALA A 61 16.61 13.70 -21.98
C ALA A 61 18.13 13.71 -21.71
N GLU A 62 18.60 14.55 -20.78
CA GLU A 62 20.02 14.67 -20.43
C GLU A 62 20.39 13.67 -19.33
N ARG A 63 19.56 13.53 -18.30
CA ARG A 63 19.81 12.66 -17.16
C ARG A 63 19.48 11.19 -17.43
N ASP A 64 18.45 10.92 -18.23
CA ASP A 64 17.89 9.59 -18.48
C ASP A 64 18.07 9.19 -19.98
N ARG A 65 19.27 9.41 -20.54
CA ARG A 65 19.57 9.27 -21.97
C ARG A 65 19.20 7.91 -22.58
N GLU A 66 19.47 6.80 -21.89
CA GLU A 66 19.14 5.46 -22.39
C GLU A 66 17.63 5.25 -22.50
N ARG A 67 16.87 5.70 -21.49
CA ARG A 67 15.41 5.63 -21.49
C ARG A 67 14.83 6.52 -22.56
N TYR A 68 15.36 7.73 -22.71
CA TYR A 68 14.97 8.66 -23.75
C TYR A 68 15.11 8.03 -25.14
N GLU A 69 16.28 7.48 -25.48
CA GLU A 69 16.48 6.85 -26.80
C GLU A 69 15.61 5.59 -26.99
N TYR A 70 15.39 4.79 -25.94
CA TYR A 70 14.49 3.64 -25.98
C TYR A 70 13.06 4.06 -26.34
N TYR A 71 12.44 4.96 -25.57
CA TYR A 71 11.07 5.39 -25.80
C TYR A 71 10.90 6.23 -27.07
N LYS A 72 11.95 6.96 -27.47
CA LYS A 72 11.99 7.67 -28.75
C LYS A 72 11.96 6.69 -29.93
N SER A 73 12.71 5.59 -29.86
CA SER A 73 12.72 4.57 -30.92
C SER A 73 11.36 3.88 -31.10
N LEU A 74 10.56 3.81 -30.01
CA LEU A 74 9.20 3.28 -30.01
C LEU A 74 8.14 4.32 -30.43
N GLY A 75 8.54 5.58 -30.65
CA GLY A 75 7.61 6.67 -30.98
C GLY A 75 6.65 7.02 -29.84
N LEU A 76 7.06 6.77 -28.59
CA LEU A 76 6.21 6.97 -27.40
C LEU A 76 6.49 8.27 -26.65
N LEU A 77 7.40 9.12 -27.11
CA LEU A 77 7.66 10.40 -26.44
C LEU A 77 6.66 11.46 -26.90
N ILE A 78 6.04 12.13 -25.93
CA ILE A 78 5.22 13.31 -26.15
C ILE A 78 5.73 14.46 -25.28
N GLU A 79 5.44 15.68 -25.69
CA GLU A 79 5.74 16.89 -24.92
C GLU A 79 4.44 17.47 -24.36
N ARG A 80 4.41 17.71 -23.04
CA ARG A 80 3.24 18.24 -22.33
C ARG A 80 3.71 19.16 -21.20
N ASP A 81 3.12 20.34 -21.13
CA ASP A 81 3.42 21.35 -20.09
C ASP A 81 4.93 21.67 -19.96
N GLY A 82 5.65 21.66 -21.10
CA GLY A 82 7.09 21.92 -21.18
C GLY A 82 7.98 20.76 -20.71
N LYS A 83 7.41 19.56 -20.54
CA LYS A 83 8.12 18.35 -20.12
C LYS A 83 7.95 17.23 -21.15
N ILE A 84 8.96 16.39 -21.26
CA ILE A 84 8.92 15.18 -22.10
C ILE A 84 8.45 14.02 -21.22
N CYS A 85 7.46 13.28 -21.67
CA CYS A 85 6.94 12.11 -20.98
C CYS A 85 6.65 10.97 -21.96
N VAL A 86 6.50 9.76 -21.44
CA VAL A 86 6.06 8.61 -22.23
C VAL A 86 4.55 8.63 -22.38
N ALA A 87 4.05 8.47 -23.60
CA ALA A 87 2.64 8.39 -23.92
C ALA A 87 2.00 7.16 -23.26
N ASN A 88 0.81 7.33 -22.70
CA ASN A 88 0.02 6.23 -22.18
C ASN A 88 -0.43 5.33 -23.35
N PRO A 89 -0.12 4.01 -23.35
CA PRO A 89 -0.50 3.12 -24.43
C PRO A 89 -2.01 3.07 -24.71
N LEU A 90 -2.85 3.28 -23.69
CA LEU A 90 -4.31 3.33 -23.85
C LEU A 90 -4.80 4.72 -24.28
N LEU A 91 -4.14 5.78 -23.79
CA LEU A 91 -4.48 7.19 -23.98
C LEU A 91 -3.29 7.97 -24.56
N PRO A 92 -2.99 7.86 -25.87
CA PRO A 92 -1.72 8.35 -26.45
C PRO A 92 -1.51 9.87 -26.37
N ASP A 93 -2.57 10.63 -26.13
CA ASP A 93 -2.56 12.09 -25.91
C ASP A 93 -2.18 12.48 -24.47
N ARG A 94 -1.89 11.50 -23.61
CA ARG A 94 -1.60 11.70 -22.19
C ARG A 94 -0.29 11.04 -21.80
N CYS A 95 0.36 11.62 -20.80
CA CYS A 95 1.49 10.97 -20.15
C CYS A 95 1.01 9.70 -19.46
N MET A 96 1.82 8.65 -19.56
CA MET A 96 1.70 7.46 -18.74
C MET A 96 1.89 7.86 -17.28
N THR A 97 1.04 7.36 -16.40
CA THR A 97 1.02 7.70 -14.99
C THR A 97 1.07 6.45 -14.14
N TYR A 98 1.90 6.49 -13.12
CA TYR A 98 2.01 5.43 -12.12
C TYR A 98 1.51 5.92 -10.78
N VAL A 99 0.97 5.01 -9.98
CA VAL A 99 0.88 5.25 -8.55
C VAL A 99 2.31 5.34 -8.01
N LYS A 100 2.55 6.30 -7.11
CA LYS A 100 3.83 6.40 -6.41
C LYS A 100 4.16 5.10 -5.67
N PRO A 101 5.45 4.82 -5.40
CA PRO A 101 5.83 3.75 -4.49
C PRO A 101 5.05 3.86 -3.17
N TYR A 102 4.63 2.72 -2.62
CA TYR A 102 3.79 2.70 -1.42
C TYR A 102 4.37 3.52 -0.27
N GLU A 103 5.68 3.55 -0.08
CA GLU A 103 6.35 4.34 0.97
C GLU A 103 6.08 5.84 0.86
N GLU A 104 5.88 6.35 -0.36
CA GLU A 104 5.62 7.77 -0.66
C GLU A 104 4.12 8.10 -0.68
N ASP A 105 3.25 7.10 -0.76
CA ASP A 105 1.79 7.23 -0.90
C ASP A 105 1.01 6.40 0.13
N ARG A 106 1.64 6.09 1.26
CA ARG A 106 0.98 5.41 2.39
C ARG A 106 0.15 6.40 3.19
N PHE A 107 -1.00 5.93 3.66
CA PHE A 107 -1.90 6.69 4.53
C PHE A 107 -1.84 6.17 5.95
N GLU A 108 -1.95 7.11 6.90
CA GLU A 108 -2.21 6.76 8.29
C GLU A 108 -3.67 6.33 8.43
N LEU A 109 -3.90 5.03 8.66
CA LEU A 109 -5.23 4.51 8.92
C LEU A 109 -5.53 4.54 10.41
N LEU A 110 -6.80 4.64 10.78
CA LEU A 110 -7.20 4.44 12.16
C LEU A 110 -7.26 2.93 12.49
N PRO A 111 -6.98 2.52 13.74
CA PRO A 111 -7.07 1.12 14.14
C PRO A 111 -8.50 0.54 14.02
N PRO A 112 -8.65 -0.80 14.04
CA PRO A 112 -9.96 -1.44 14.05
C PRO A 112 -10.89 -0.90 15.15
N GLY A 113 -12.16 -0.67 14.80
CA GLY A 113 -13.18 -0.20 15.74
C GLY A 113 -13.22 1.32 15.95
N ALA A 114 -12.29 2.08 15.37
CA ALA A 114 -12.38 3.53 15.32
C ALA A 114 -13.54 3.97 14.40
N ASP A 115 -14.24 5.02 14.80
CA ASP A 115 -15.30 5.69 14.05
C ASP A 115 -15.13 7.22 14.11
N GLU A 116 -16.16 7.95 13.68
CA GLU A 116 -16.17 9.43 13.66
C GLU A 116 -15.92 10.08 15.03
N ASP A 117 -16.30 9.41 16.13
CA ASP A 117 -16.10 9.93 17.49
C ASP A 117 -14.74 9.55 18.09
N PHE A 118 -13.89 8.82 17.34
CA PHE A 118 -12.65 8.25 17.87
C PHE A 118 -11.79 9.29 18.60
N TYR A 119 -11.59 10.47 18.00
CA TYR A 119 -10.76 11.53 18.58
C TYR A 119 -11.35 12.12 19.87
N ALA A 120 -12.68 12.16 19.99
CA ALA A 120 -13.36 12.64 21.20
C ALA A 120 -13.27 11.64 22.36
N LYS A 121 -13.21 10.33 22.06
CA LYS A 121 -13.19 9.24 23.05
C LYS A 121 -11.77 8.78 23.41
N CYS A 122 -10.79 9.01 22.54
CA CYS A 122 -9.43 8.49 22.72
C CYS A 122 -8.65 9.29 23.77
N VAL A 123 -8.38 8.67 24.92
CA VAL A 123 -7.55 9.26 26.00
C VAL A 123 -6.06 8.97 25.84
N ARG A 124 -5.63 8.43 24.68
CA ARG A 124 -4.22 8.18 24.32
C ARG A 124 -3.43 7.34 25.34
N CYS A 125 -4.11 6.42 26.01
CA CYS A 125 -3.52 5.55 27.04
C CYS A 125 -2.49 4.53 26.53
N GLY A 126 -2.37 4.33 25.21
CA GLY A 126 -1.40 3.40 24.60
C GLY A 126 -1.73 1.90 24.75
N LEU A 127 -2.82 1.51 25.43
CA LEU A 127 -3.14 0.09 25.66
C LEU A 127 -3.33 -0.71 24.35
N CYS A 128 -3.94 -0.10 23.33
CA CYS A 128 -4.12 -0.73 22.02
C CYS A 128 -2.78 -0.96 21.29
N TYR A 129 -1.83 -0.02 21.42
CA TYR A 129 -0.46 -0.19 20.94
C TYR A 129 0.25 -1.34 21.65
N TYR A 130 0.22 -1.38 22.99
CA TYR A 130 0.82 -2.47 23.77
C TYR A 130 0.21 -3.83 23.46
N ALA A 131 -1.12 -3.91 23.27
CA ALA A 131 -1.77 -5.15 22.86
C ALA A 131 -1.27 -5.62 21.48
N CYS A 132 -1.16 -4.71 20.50
CA CYS A 132 -0.69 -5.06 19.17
C CYS A 132 0.80 -5.49 19.16
N LEU A 133 1.61 -4.87 20.02
CA LEU A 133 3.00 -5.24 20.27
C LEU A 133 3.12 -6.61 20.93
N TYR A 134 2.34 -6.86 21.97
CA TYR A 134 2.35 -8.13 22.72
C TYR A 134 1.95 -9.33 21.84
N GLU A 135 1.00 -9.14 20.94
CA GLU A 135 0.60 -10.16 19.96
C GLU A 135 1.62 -10.32 18.81
N GLY A 136 2.64 -9.46 18.74
CA GLY A 136 3.72 -9.55 17.75
C GLY A 136 3.37 -9.02 16.35
N TYR A 137 2.30 -8.24 16.20
CA TYR A 137 1.85 -7.75 14.89
C TYR A 137 2.41 -6.38 14.52
N TYR A 138 2.69 -5.52 15.51
CA TYR A 138 3.31 -4.19 15.32
C TYR A 138 2.55 -3.22 14.37
N ALA A 139 1.30 -3.54 14.00
CA ALA A 139 0.48 -2.75 13.08
C ALA A 139 0.08 -1.38 13.65
N ILE A 140 -0.21 -1.31 14.96
CA ILE A 140 -0.54 -0.04 15.62
C ILE A 140 0.76 0.64 16.05
N ARG A 141 0.87 1.95 15.77
CA ARG A 141 1.90 2.87 16.27
C ARG A 141 1.25 4.05 16.95
N LEU A 142 2.00 4.76 17.80
CA LEU A 142 1.56 6.01 18.41
C LEU A 142 2.23 7.16 17.67
N VAL A 143 1.46 8.17 17.31
CA VAL A 143 1.98 9.39 16.68
C VAL A 143 2.96 10.09 17.62
N GLY A 144 4.17 10.40 17.13
CA GLY A 144 5.17 11.16 17.85
C GLY A 144 4.96 12.67 17.73
N VAL A 145 5.94 13.44 18.20
CA VAL A 145 5.90 14.93 18.18
C VAL A 145 5.91 15.50 16.77
N GLU A 146 6.44 14.76 15.81
CA GLU A 146 6.46 15.09 14.38
C GLU A 146 5.07 15.21 13.77
N GLY A 147 4.05 14.58 14.38
CA GLY A 147 2.66 14.66 13.92
C GLY A 147 1.85 15.83 14.48
N GLY A 148 2.49 16.77 15.20
CA GLY A 148 1.83 17.89 15.88
C GLY A 148 1.39 17.55 17.31
N LEU A 149 1.46 18.53 18.22
CA LEU A 149 1.22 18.32 19.66
C LEU A 149 -0.20 17.78 19.93
N GLU A 150 -1.17 18.27 19.17
CA GLU A 150 -2.56 17.82 19.17
C GLU A 150 -2.74 16.37 18.78
N ARG A 151 -1.81 15.71 18.07
CA ARG A 151 -1.95 14.29 17.68
C ARG A 151 -1.05 13.36 18.48
N VAL A 152 -0.06 13.86 19.21
CA VAL A 152 0.89 13.05 20.01
C VAL A 152 0.16 12.00 20.85
N GLY A 153 0.60 10.74 20.73
CA GLY A 153 0.04 9.60 21.45
C GLY A 153 -1.24 9.01 20.83
N THR A 154 -1.73 9.57 19.72
CA THR A 154 -2.87 8.99 18.99
C THR A 154 -2.45 7.69 18.33
N PRO A 155 -3.19 6.58 18.51
CA PRO A 155 -2.88 5.33 17.84
C PRO A 155 -3.32 5.36 16.37
N ILE A 156 -2.42 4.95 15.49
CA ILE A 156 -2.61 4.86 14.04
C ILE A 156 -2.05 3.53 13.51
N VAL A 157 -2.40 3.17 12.29
CA VAL A 157 -1.81 2.08 11.51
C VAL A 157 -1.12 2.71 10.29
N PRO A 158 0.18 3.04 10.39
CA PRO A 158 0.86 3.85 9.39
C PRO A 158 1.41 3.06 8.20
N ASP A 159 1.60 1.75 8.35
CA ASP A 159 2.31 0.94 7.36
C ASP A 159 1.71 -0.47 7.29
N VAL A 160 0.73 -0.64 6.42
CA VAL A 160 0.11 -1.95 6.19
C VAL A 160 0.88 -2.84 5.20
N MET A 161 1.92 -2.31 4.53
CA MET A 161 2.78 -3.13 3.68
C MET A 161 3.72 -3.98 4.54
N HIS A 162 4.38 -3.36 5.51
CA HIS A 162 5.33 -4.04 6.38
C HIS A 162 4.65 -4.63 7.63
N TYR A 163 3.62 -3.96 8.15
CA TYR A 163 2.91 -4.36 9.37
C TYR A 163 1.39 -4.40 9.14
N PRO A 164 0.88 -5.30 8.27
CA PRO A 164 -0.54 -5.40 8.01
C PRO A 164 -1.33 -5.79 9.28
N CYS A 165 -2.56 -5.28 9.39
CA CYS A 165 -3.44 -5.65 10.48
C CYS A 165 -3.97 -7.08 10.27
N THR A 166 -3.81 -7.95 11.27
CA THR A 166 -4.33 -9.33 11.24
C THR A 166 -5.80 -9.45 11.60
N LEU A 167 -6.44 -8.35 12.00
CA LEU A 167 -7.83 -8.32 12.50
C LEU A 167 -8.04 -9.26 13.71
N CYS A 168 -7.04 -9.40 14.59
CA CYS A 168 -7.15 -10.18 15.83
C CYS A 168 -8.10 -9.56 16.88
N MET A 169 -8.48 -8.29 16.69
CA MET A 169 -9.41 -7.48 17.49
C MET A 169 -9.00 -7.19 18.94
N LYS A 170 -7.81 -7.62 19.38
CA LYS A 170 -7.32 -7.39 20.76
C LYS A 170 -7.28 -5.92 21.15
N CYS A 171 -6.94 -5.03 20.21
CA CYS A 171 -6.93 -3.58 20.42
C CYS A 171 -8.29 -3.01 20.85
N THR A 172 -9.40 -3.57 20.37
CA THR A 172 -10.76 -3.12 20.71
C THR A 172 -11.16 -3.56 22.11
N ILE A 173 -10.78 -4.78 22.51
CA ILE A 173 -11.10 -5.37 23.82
C ILE A 173 -10.41 -4.60 24.97
N VAL A 174 -9.21 -4.10 24.72
CA VAL A 174 -8.40 -3.41 25.74
C VAL A 174 -8.72 -1.92 25.84
N CYS A 175 -9.53 -1.37 24.93
CA CYS A 175 -9.84 0.06 24.91
C CYS A 175 -10.81 0.41 26.06
N PRO A 176 -10.37 1.20 27.07
CA PRO A 176 -11.20 1.43 28.25
C PRO A 176 -12.33 2.44 28.00
N THR A 177 -12.17 3.34 27.02
CA THR A 177 -13.14 4.40 26.72
C THR A 177 -14.11 4.06 25.59
N GLY A 178 -13.91 2.93 24.92
CA GLY A 178 -14.67 2.57 23.73
C GLY A 178 -14.35 3.43 22.50
N ALA A 179 -13.22 4.16 22.49
CA ALA A 179 -12.73 4.85 21.29
C ALA A 179 -12.47 3.87 20.13
N LEU A 180 -12.02 2.66 20.46
CA LEU A 180 -11.99 1.52 19.55
C LEU A 180 -13.11 0.56 19.97
N ARG A 181 -14.24 0.60 19.27
CA ARG A 181 -15.41 -0.23 19.60
C ARG A 181 -15.16 -1.70 19.29
N GLU A 182 -15.71 -2.57 20.13
CA GLU A 182 -15.78 -3.99 19.82
C GLU A 182 -16.71 -4.20 18.62
N VAL A 183 -16.13 -4.64 17.51
CA VAL A 183 -16.81 -4.92 16.24
C VAL A 183 -16.37 -6.26 15.70
N LYS A 184 -17.16 -6.91 14.84
CA LYS A 184 -16.70 -8.14 14.18
C LYS A 184 -15.61 -7.79 13.17
N PRO A 185 -14.61 -8.67 12.93
CA PRO A 185 -13.57 -8.43 11.93
C PRO A 185 -14.09 -7.97 10.56
N LYS A 186 -15.19 -8.56 10.09
CA LYS A 186 -15.83 -8.21 8.80
C LYS A 186 -16.51 -6.83 8.76
N GLU A 187 -16.79 -6.24 9.92
CA GLU A 187 -17.43 -4.93 10.08
C GLU A 187 -16.40 -3.80 10.22
N VAL A 188 -15.11 -4.13 10.34
CA VAL A 188 -14.02 -3.16 10.40
C VAL A 188 -13.95 -2.35 9.10
N ARG A 189 -13.70 -1.04 9.21
CA ARG A 189 -13.59 -0.10 8.08
C ARG A 189 -12.41 0.86 8.30
N MET A 190 -11.19 0.34 8.30
CA MET A 190 -9.96 1.15 8.45
C MET A 190 -9.64 1.94 7.17
N GLY A 191 -9.97 1.35 6.03
CA GLY A 191 -9.68 1.88 4.70
C GLY A 191 -10.21 0.95 3.61
N VAL A 192 -9.87 1.23 2.36
CA VAL A 192 -10.30 0.48 1.18
C VAL A 192 -9.09 0.22 0.29
N ALA A 193 -8.90 -1.03 -0.11
CA ALA A 193 -7.86 -1.41 -1.05
C ALA A 193 -8.24 -0.97 -2.48
N MET A 194 -7.33 -0.29 -3.16
CA MET A 194 -7.41 0.06 -4.59
C MET A 194 -6.26 -0.63 -5.31
N ILE A 195 -6.55 -1.21 -6.48
CA ILE A 195 -5.57 -1.89 -7.31
C ILE A 195 -5.19 -0.95 -8.45
N ASP A 196 -3.90 -0.81 -8.75
CA ASP A 196 -3.45 -0.24 -10.02
C ASP A 196 -3.42 -1.36 -11.08
N PRO A 197 -4.34 -1.37 -12.07
CA PRO A 197 -4.38 -2.41 -13.09
C PRO A 197 -3.19 -2.35 -14.05
N ASP A 198 -2.47 -1.23 -14.14
CA ASP A 198 -1.25 -1.16 -14.93
C ASP A 198 -0.12 -1.89 -14.20
N LEU A 199 -0.02 -1.82 -12.87
CA LEU A 199 1.03 -2.54 -12.13
C LEU A 199 0.65 -3.99 -11.79
N CYS A 200 -0.64 -4.31 -11.77
CA CYS A 200 -1.12 -5.60 -11.30
C CYS A 200 -0.80 -6.72 -12.30
N TRP A 201 -0.08 -7.76 -11.86
CA TRP A 201 0.19 -8.94 -12.70
C TRP A 201 -1.07 -9.63 -13.24
N ALA A 202 -2.14 -9.64 -12.44
CA ALA A 202 -3.42 -10.21 -12.86
C ALA A 202 -3.96 -9.50 -14.12
N TRP A 203 -3.80 -8.16 -14.16
CA TRP A 203 -4.29 -7.30 -15.25
C TRP A 203 -3.37 -7.17 -16.45
N ASN A 204 -2.19 -7.81 -16.46
CA ASN A 204 -1.23 -7.64 -17.56
C ASN A 204 -0.92 -8.92 -18.35
N SER A 205 -0.91 -10.10 -17.73
CA SER A 205 -0.72 -11.39 -18.46
C SER A 205 -0.59 -12.60 -17.52
N GLY A 206 -1.07 -12.51 -16.27
CA GLY A 206 -0.74 -13.48 -15.22
C GLY A 206 -1.94 -14.02 -14.47
N GLU A 207 -1.89 -15.29 -14.10
CA GLU A 207 -2.81 -15.87 -13.14
C GLU A 207 -2.37 -15.55 -11.70
N CYS A 208 -2.64 -14.33 -11.23
CA CYS A 208 -2.26 -13.89 -9.90
C CYS A 208 -3.46 -13.81 -8.95
N TYR A 209 -3.37 -14.52 -7.82
CA TYR A 209 -4.40 -14.54 -6.77
C TYR A 209 -3.85 -14.18 -5.37
N SER A 210 -2.63 -13.65 -5.29
CA SER A 210 -1.93 -13.45 -4.01
C SER A 210 -2.72 -12.57 -3.04
N CYS A 211 -3.36 -11.51 -3.54
CA CYS A 211 -4.19 -10.62 -2.75
C CYS A 211 -5.39 -11.32 -2.11
N ALA A 212 -6.12 -12.15 -2.87
CA ALA A 212 -7.27 -12.88 -2.35
C ALA A 212 -6.86 -14.02 -1.43
N LYS A 213 -5.74 -14.71 -1.70
CA LYS A 213 -5.19 -15.74 -0.81
C LYS A 213 -4.79 -15.17 0.55
N ALA A 214 -4.23 -13.95 0.56
CA ALA A 214 -3.85 -13.26 1.79
C ALA A 214 -5.03 -12.58 2.51
N CYS A 215 -6.13 -12.29 1.80
CA CYS A 215 -7.29 -11.65 2.40
C CYS A 215 -8.00 -12.61 3.37
N PRO A 216 -8.26 -12.21 4.63
CA PRO A 216 -9.02 -13.03 5.57
C PRO A 216 -10.45 -13.37 5.11
N PHE A 217 -10.97 -12.63 4.14
CA PHE A 217 -12.31 -12.80 3.59
C PHE A 217 -12.29 -13.28 2.12
N GLY A 218 -11.11 -13.51 1.54
CA GLY A 218 -10.94 -14.06 0.20
C GLY A 218 -11.86 -13.47 -0.87
N THR A 219 -12.65 -14.33 -1.50
CA THR A 219 -13.57 -13.99 -2.59
C THR A 219 -14.80 -13.18 -2.16
N GLU A 220 -15.04 -13.00 -0.86
CA GLU A 220 -16.04 -12.03 -0.43
C GLU A 220 -15.59 -10.62 -0.78
N VAL A 221 -14.29 -10.32 -0.66
CA VAL A 221 -13.70 -8.99 -0.94
C VAL A 221 -13.15 -8.90 -2.35
N PHE A 222 -12.60 -9.98 -2.90
CA PHE A 222 -12.02 -9.99 -4.25
C PHE A 222 -12.93 -10.70 -5.24
N GLU A 223 -13.25 -10.00 -6.33
CA GLU A 223 -13.95 -10.51 -7.48
C GLU A 223 -12.97 -10.79 -8.62
N PHE A 224 -13.28 -11.80 -9.43
CA PHE A 224 -12.44 -12.26 -10.52
C PHE A 224 -13.25 -12.37 -11.81
N THR A 225 -12.73 -11.78 -12.87
CA THR A 225 -13.21 -11.97 -14.24
C THR A 225 -12.14 -12.71 -15.02
N PHE A 226 -12.57 -13.65 -15.87
CA PHE A 226 -11.67 -14.49 -16.65
C PHE A 226 -11.91 -14.23 -18.14
N ASN A 227 -10.84 -13.99 -18.88
CA ASN A 227 -10.87 -13.85 -20.34
C ASN A 227 -9.60 -14.48 -20.95
N GLU A 228 -9.41 -14.30 -22.25
CA GLU A 228 -8.22 -14.79 -22.98
C GLU A 228 -6.89 -14.13 -22.55
N TRP A 229 -6.96 -13.00 -21.83
CA TRP A 229 -5.81 -12.26 -21.29
C TRP A 229 -5.42 -12.70 -19.87
N GLY A 230 -6.27 -13.49 -19.22
CA GLY A 230 -6.03 -14.09 -17.91
C GLY A 230 -7.09 -13.71 -16.90
N VAL A 231 -6.64 -13.29 -15.71
CA VAL A 231 -7.48 -13.09 -14.53
C VAL A 231 -7.50 -11.62 -14.16
N HIS A 232 -8.64 -10.96 -14.31
CA HIS A 232 -8.82 -9.59 -13.86
C HIS A 232 -9.42 -9.58 -12.46
N THR A 233 -8.65 -9.07 -11.50
CA THR A 233 -9.08 -9.00 -10.10
C THR A 233 -9.58 -7.61 -9.73
N ARG A 234 -10.66 -7.55 -8.95
CA ARG A 234 -11.28 -6.32 -8.48
C ARG A 234 -11.60 -6.42 -6.99
N VAL A 235 -11.42 -5.32 -6.26
CA VAL A 235 -11.84 -5.20 -4.86
C VAL A 235 -13.30 -4.75 -4.80
N ARG A 236 -14.10 -5.37 -3.93
CA ARG A 236 -15.43 -4.93 -3.51
C ARG A 236 -15.29 -3.94 -2.35
N PRO A 237 -15.32 -2.62 -2.61
CA PRO A 237 -14.93 -1.59 -1.63
C PRO A 237 -15.82 -1.54 -0.37
N GLU A 238 -17.06 -2.01 -0.47
CA GLU A 238 -18.04 -2.09 0.60
C GLU A 238 -17.77 -3.23 1.60
N LYS A 239 -17.01 -4.25 1.16
CA LYS A 239 -16.62 -5.41 1.98
C LYS A 239 -15.17 -5.33 2.46
N CYS A 240 -14.35 -4.49 1.84
CA CYS A 240 -12.96 -4.29 2.24
C CYS A 240 -12.87 -3.68 3.65
N THR A 241 -12.00 -4.24 4.48
CA THR A 241 -11.76 -3.73 5.85
C THR A 241 -10.60 -2.74 5.93
N GLY A 242 -9.73 -2.70 4.92
CA GLY A 242 -8.51 -1.90 4.91
C GLY A 242 -7.38 -2.47 5.77
N CYS A 243 -7.38 -3.78 6.04
CA CYS A 243 -6.35 -4.41 6.88
C CYS A 243 -4.95 -4.50 6.21
N GLY A 244 -4.91 -4.42 4.88
CA GLY A 244 -3.69 -4.34 4.07
C GLY A 244 -2.85 -5.61 3.93
N GLN A 245 -3.33 -6.78 4.39
CA GLN A 245 -2.65 -8.06 4.12
C GLN A 245 -2.45 -8.32 2.61
N CYS A 246 -3.35 -7.81 1.75
CA CYS A 246 -3.19 -7.88 0.30
C CYS A 246 -2.05 -7.01 -0.24
N VAL A 247 -1.73 -5.89 0.42
CA VAL A 247 -0.62 -5.01 0.03
C VAL A 247 0.71 -5.72 0.25
N SER A 248 0.89 -6.28 1.44
CA SER A 248 2.07 -7.05 1.85
C SER A 248 2.27 -8.31 1.01
N ALA A 249 1.19 -8.99 0.62
CA ALA A 249 1.24 -10.20 -0.19
C ALA A 249 1.41 -9.94 -1.69
N CYS A 250 1.36 -8.69 -2.15
CA CYS A 250 1.52 -8.38 -3.56
C CYS A 250 2.96 -8.68 -3.99
N PRO A 251 3.18 -9.49 -5.05
CA PRO A 251 4.53 -9.82 -5.53
C PRO A 251 5.18 -8.67 -6.33
N VAL A 252 4.41 -7.63 -6.62
CA VAL A 252 4.88 -6.40 -7.26
C VAL A 252 5.64 -5.60 -6.20
N ASN A 253 6.90 -5.23 -6.48
CA ASN A 253 7.72 -4.39 -5.62
C ASN A 253 7.06 -3.02 -5.36
N GLY A 254 6.97 -2.58 -4.12
CA GLY A 254 6.17 -1.39 -3.80
C GLY A 254 4.65 -1.58 -3.93
N SER A 255 4.16 -2.80 -4.20
CA SER A 255 2.76 -3.21 -4.34
C SER A 255 1.96 -2.52 -5.44
N ALA A 256 1.20 -3.31 -6.21
CA ALA A 256 0.16 -2.78 -7.10
C ALA A 256 -1.12 -2.38 -6.33
N ILE A 257 -1.13 -2.50 -5.01
CA ILE A 257 -2.32 -2.33 -4.17
C ILE A 257 -2.01 -1.31 -3.08
N HIS A 258 -2.87 -0.29 -2.97
CA HIS A 258 -2.79 0.71 -1.90
C HIS A 258 -4.04 0.61 -1.03
N VAL A 259 -3.89 0.79 0.27
CA VAL A 259 -5.05 0.96 1.18
C VAL A 259 -5.19 2.43 1.50
N LEU A 260 -6.37 2.96 1.19
CA LEU A 260 -6.68 4.38 1.29
C LEU A 260 -7.80 4.59 2.32
N PRO A 261 -7.83 5.71 3.06
CA PRO A 261 -9.03 6.16 3.73
C PRO A 261 -10.21 6.21 2.75
N ARG A 262 -11.44 6.03 3.23
CA ARG A 262 -12.62 5.93 2.34
C ARG A 262 -12.80 7.16 1.45
N GLU A 263 -12.65 8.35 2.01
CA GLU A 263 -12.75 9.62 1.27
C GLU A 263 -11.69 9.72 0.18
N GLU A 264 -10.46 9.30 0.49
CA GLU A 264 -9.34 9.25 -0.45
C GLU A 264 -9.62 8.27 -1.59
N TYR A 265 -10.08 7.06 -1.25
CA TYR A 265 -10.48 6.04 -2.22
C TYR A 265 -11.54 6.59 -3.18
N GLU A 266 -12.59 7.22 -2.65
CA GLU A 266 -13.67 7.80 -3.45
C GLU A 266 -13.18 8.94 -4.34
N ARG A 267 -12.26 9.77 -3.85
CA ARG A 267 -11.67 10.85 -4.64
C ARG A 267 -10.86 10.30 -5.80
N ARG A 268 -9.98 9.31 -5.57
CA ARG A 268 -9.20 8.67 -6.63
C ARG A 268 -10.06 7.85 -7.58
N ALA A 269 -11.11 7.21 -7.08
CA ALA A 269 -12.02 6.43 -7.90
C ALA A 269 -12.82 7.30 -8.88
N LYS A 270 -13.04 8.60 -8.59
CA LYS A 270 -13.71 9.54 -9.49
C LYS A 270 -12.82 10.07 -10.60
N ASN A 271 -11.51 10.16 -10.37
CA ASN A 271 -10.53 10.65 -11.34
C ASN A 271 -9.26 9.82 -11.26
N PHE A 272 -9.35 8.58 -11.75
CA PHE A 272 -8.26 7.63 -11.66
C PHE A 272 -7.10 8.09 -12.54
N LYS A 273 -5.89 8.09 -11.97
CA LYS A 273 -4.65 8.47 -12.67
C LYS A 273 -4.67 9.85 -13.31
N ASN A 274 -5.48 10.77 -12.78
CA ASN A 274 -5.73 12.10 -13.36
C ASN A 274 -6.18 12.04 -14.84
N THR A 275 -6.78 10.94 -15.26
CA THR A 275 -7.24 10.73 -16.64
C THR A 275 -8.55 11.47 -16.95
N GLY A 276 -9.23 12.00 -15.94
CA GLY A 276 -10.60 12.50 -16.05
C GLY A 276 -11.64 11.38 -16.10
N MET A 277 -11.21 10.12 -16.10
CA MET A 277 -12.08 8.94 -16.05
C MET A 277 -12.16 8.43 -14.62
N SER A 278 -13.30 7.86 -14.25
CA SER A 278 -13.43 7.06 -13.04
C SER A 278 -12.61 5.78 -13.15
N TYR A 279 -12.35 5.15 -12.00
CA TYR A 279 -11.67 3.86 -11.93
C TYR A 279 -12.39 2.80 -12.76
N GLU A 280 -13.72 2.75 -12.71
CA GLU A 280 -14.53 1.81 -13.49
C GLU A 280 -14.43 2.04 -14.99
N GLU A 281 -14.46 3.30 -15.43
CA GLU A 281 -14.28 3.64 -16.85
C GLU A 281 -12.88 3.27 -17.34
N TYR A 282 -11.86 3.39 -16.49
CA TYR A 282 -10.49 2.97 -16.83
C TYR A 282 -10.37 1.44 -16.96
N LEU A 283 -10.99 0.68 -16.05
CA LEU A 283 -11.04 -0.79 -16.16
C LEU A 283 -11.79 -1.22 -17.43
N GLU A 284 -12.92 -0.59 -17.75
CA GLU A 284 -13.66 -0.89 -18.98
C GLU A 284 -12.87 -0.50 -20.23
N LEU A 285 -12.06 0.57 -20.18
CA LEU A 285 -11.15 0.92 -21.27
C LEU A 285 -10.13 -0.19 -21.55
N ILE A 286 -9.57 -0.80 -20.49
CA ILE A 286 -8.66 -1.95 -20.63
C ILE A 286 -9.40 -3.12 -21.27
N LEU A 287 -10.53 -3.54 -20.69
CA LEU A 287 -11.31 -4.69 -21.17
C LEU A 287 -11.81 -4.50 -22.61
N ARG A 288 -12.22 -3.27 -22.97
CA ARG A 288 -12.59 -2.94 -24.34
C ARG A 288 -11.40 -3.04 -25.28
N THR A 289 -10.24 -2.53 -24.88
CA THR A 289 -9.01 -2.59 -25.69
C THR A 289 -8.58 -4.05 -25.92
N GLU A 290 -8.64 -4.88 -24.90
CA GLU A 290 -8.39 -6.33 -24.99
C GLU A 290 -9.29 -7.03 -26.02
N ARG A 291 -10.58 -6.66 -26.07
CA ARG A 291 -11.56 -7.23 -27.02
C ARG A 291 -11.42 -6.69 -28.44
N GLU A 292 -11.18 -5.39 -28.58
CA GLU A 292 -11.27 -4.68 -29.87
C GLU A 292 -9.92 -4.51 -30.57
N ASN A 293 -8.82 -4.46 -29.81
CA ASN A 293 -7.48 -4.26 -30.34
C ASN A 293 -6.41 -5.04 -29.53
N PRO A 294 -6.28 -6.35 -29.79
CA PRO A 294 -5.30 -7.21 -29.12
C PRO A 294 -3.85 -6.73 -29.26
N GLU A 295 -3.47 -6.12 -30.38
CA GLU A 295 -2.12 -5.59 -30.58
C GLU A 295 -1.83 -4.45 -29.59
N LYS A 296 -2.78 -3.52 -29.43
CA LYS A 296 -2.68 -2.42 -28.46
C LYS A 296 -2.71 -2.92 -27.02
N ALA A 297 -3.50 -3.95 -26.71
CA ALA A 297 -3.53 -4.55 -25.38
C ALA A 297 -2.21 -5.25 -25.03
N THR A 298 -1.63 -6.01 -25.97
CA THR A 298 -0.30 -6.62 -25.83
C THR A 298 0.76 -5.54 -25.62
N PHE A 299 0.72 -4.48 -26.43
CA PHE A 299 1.66 -3.38 -26.35
C PHE A 299 1.57 -2.65 -25.00
N ARG A 300 0.37 -2.39 -24.47
CA ARG A 300 0.18 -1.89 -23.10
C ARG A 300 0.88 -2.78 -22.09
N ALA A 301 0.55 -4.07 -22.07
CA ALA A 301 1.10 -5.00 -21.09
C ALA A 301 2.64 -5.07 -21.16
N MET A 302 3.20 -5.07 -22.36
CA MET A 302 4.65 -5.07 -22.56
C MET A 302 5.29 -3.77 -22.05
N ILE A 303 4.81 -2.61 -22.49
CA ILE A 303 5.40 -1.32 -22.10
C ILE A 303 5.30 -1.12 -20.60
N VAL A 304 4.13 -1.39 -20.01
CA VAL A 304 3.94 -1.19 -18.58
C VAL A 304 4.80 -2.15 -17.75
N ASN A 305 4.88 -3.43 -18.12
CA ASN A 305 5.73 -4.40 -17.42
C ASN A 305 7.22 -4.09 -17.60
N SER A 306 7.66 -3.79 -18.83
CA SER A 306 9.05 -3.44 -19.12
C SER A 306 9.46 -2.18 -18.39
N ASP A 307 8.63 -1.13 -18.44
CA ASP A 307 8.87 0.11 -17.71
C ASP A 307 8.98 -0.13 -16.21
N TYR A 308 8.01 -0.84 -15.63
CA TYR A 308 8.00 -1.16 -14.22
C TYR A 308 9.23 -1.99 -13.80
N ILE A 309 9.66 -2.94 -14.63
CA ILE A 309 10.88 -3.74 -14.41
C ILE A 309 12.14 -2.88 -14.54
N ILE A 310 12.21 -1.96 -15.51
CA ILE A 310 13.40 -1.14 -15.76
C ILE A 310 13.52 -0.01 -14.72
N ASN A 311 12.40 0.56 -14.28
CA ASN A 311 12.38 1.81 -13.53
C ASN A 311 12.06 1.66 -12.05
N ILE A 312 11.18 0.73 -11.67
CA ILE A 312 10.75 0.55 -10.27
C ILE A 312 11.47 -0.62 -9.59
N ARG A 313 11.86 -1.67 -10.33
CA ARG A 313 12.69 -2.74 -9.74
C ARG A 313 14.12 -2.31 -9.48
N GLY A 314 14.59 -1.23 -10.10
CA GLY A 314 16.01 -0.93 -10.14
C GLY A 314 16.77 -2.17 -10.58
N ILE A 315 16.83 -2.43 -11.88
CA ILE A 315 18.09 -2.99 -12.37
C ILE A 315 19.10 -1.86 -12.17
N VAL A 316 19.53 -1.67 -10.92
CA VAL A 316 20.82 -1.04 -10.68
C VAL A 316 21.75 -2.04 -11.32
N SER A 317 22.29 -1.66 -12.47
CA SER A 317 23.29 -2.42 -13.22
C SER A 317 24.45 -2.89 -12.34
N GLU A 318 24.61 -2.35 -11.12
CA GLU A 318 25.54 -2.79 -10.09
C GLU A 318 25.34 -4.26 -9.65
N LYS A 319 24.10 -4.77 -9.51
CA LYS A 319 23.92 -6.15 -8.99
C LYS A 319 24.19 -7.25 -10.00
N VAL A 320 24.12 -6.96 -11.30
CA VAL A 320 24.46 -7.93 -12.36
C VAL A 320 25.97 -7.99 -12.55
N VAL A 321 26.70 -6.90 -12.28
CA VAL A 321 28.17 -6.89 -12.31
C VAL A 321 28.74 -7.67 -11.13
N GLU A 322 28.18 -7.49 -9.93
CA GLU A 322 28.70 -8.16 -8.72
C GLU A 322 28.56 -9.70 -8.76
N THR A 323 27.56 -10.24 -9.48
CA THR A 323 27.43 -11.70 -9.66
C THR A 323 28.29 -12.26 -10.80
N LEU A 324 28.64 -11.45 -11.79
CA LEU A 324 29.49 -11.85 -12.91
C LEU A 324 31.00 -11.68 -12.62
N GLU A 325 31.36 -10.82 -11.67
CA GLU A 325 32.75 -10.67 -11.22
C GLU A 325 33.14 -11.76 -10.22
N THR A 326 32.21 -12.22 -9.36
CA THR A 326 32.49 -13.35 -8.45
C THR A 326 32.64 -14.70 -9.14
N GLU A 327 32.04 -14.88 -10.33
CA GLU A 327 32.20 -16.11 -11.12
C GLU A 327 33.49 -16.14 -11.97
N ASN A 328 34.16 -14.99 -12.15
CA ASN A 328 35.43 -14.90 -12.89
C ASN A 328 36.68 -14.89 -11.99
N GLU A 329 36.53 -14.81 -10.66
CA GLU A 329 37.66 -14.93 -9.71
C GLU A 329 37.85 -16.37 -9.19
N GLU A 330 36.95 -17.31 -9.50
CA GLU A 330 37.06 -18.73 -9.15
C GLU A 330 37.38 -19.67 -10.34
N SER A 331 37.77 -19.14 -11.51
CA SER A 331 38.19 -19.93 -12.69
C SER A 331 39.68 -19.90 -12.97
#